data_AF-A0A3M1LJ72-F1
#
_entry.id   AF-A0A3M1LJ72-F1
#
_cell.length_a   1.000
_cell.length_b   1.000
_cell.length_c   1.000
_cell.angle_alpha   90.00
_cell.angle_beta   90.00
_cell.angle_gamma   90.00
#
_symmetry.space_group_name_H-M   'P 1'
#
loop_
_entity.id
_entity.type
_entity.pdbx_description
1 polymer ?
#
loop_
_entity_poly.entity_id
_entity_poly.type
_entity_poly.pdbx_seq_one_letter_code
_entity_poly.pdbx_strand_id
1 'polypeptide(L)'
;MKVYINEIFTSIEGEGIYLGTKTLFIRFAGCPLRCYWCDTPYALLIKDGKEYELEEALKVIDANMRKNTYKVNLTGGDPLLQHKAVYEIAKHLKDKGLLTYLESSCYDSERFSYLLPYIDICKIEFKLK
;
A
#
# COMPACT_ATOMS: atom_id res chain seq x y z
N MET A 1 -4.78 16.71 -0.72
CA MET A 1 -4.53 15.97 0.54
C MET A 1 -3.16 15.33 0.39
N LYS A 2 -2.41 15.21 1.48
CA LYS A 2 -1.03 14.72 1.42
C LYS A 2 -0.95 13.23 1.65
N VAL A 3 0.04 12.60 1.02
CA VAL A 3 0.42 11.21 1.23
C VAL A 3 1.94 11.10 1.28
N TYR A 4 2.43 10.24 2.16
CA TYR A 4 3.86 9.97 2.34
C TYR A 4 4.15 8.58 1.83
N ILE A 5 4.94 8.50 0.75
CA ILE A 5 5.27 7.24 0.09
C ILE A 5 6.78 7.03 0.20
N ASN A 6 7.18 5.89 0.72
CA ASN A 6 8.58 5.51 0.87
C ASN A 6 9.14 5.02 -0.47
N GLU A 7 8.42 4.12 -1.16
CA GLU A 7 8.87 3.53 -2.42
C GLU A 7 7.68 3.23 -3.34
N ILE A 8 7.90 3.36 -4.65
CA ILE A 8 7.01 2.84 -5.70
C ILE A 8 7.87 2.05 -6.68
N PHE A 9 7.63 0.75 -6.83
CA PHE A 9 8.46 -0.11 -7.68
C PHE A 9 7.68 -1.32 -8.19
N THR A 10 8.07 -1.83 -9.36
CA THR A 10 7.52 -3.08 -9.90
C THR A 10 8.46 -4.24 -9.61
N SER A 11 7.94 -5.33 -9.07
CA SER A 11 8.69 -6.57 -8.82
C SER A 11 7.80 -7.80 -9.02
N ILE A 12 8.26 -8.95 -8.59
CA ILE A 12 7.49 -10.19 -8.46
C ILE A 12 7.00 -10.29 -7.01
N GLU A 13 5.72 -10.63 -6.83
CA GLU A 13 5.15 -10.88 -5.50
C GLU A 13 5.85 -12.05 -4.83
N GLY A 14 6.37 -11.80 -3.63
CA GLY A 14 7.19 -12.75 -2.87
C GLY A 14 6.39 -13.57 -1.86
N GLU A 15 5.13 -13.20 -1.60
CA GLU A 15 4.35 -13.78 -0.52
C GLU A 15 2.85 -13.91 -0.82
N GLY A 16 2.15 -14.71 -0.02
CA GLY A 16 0.70 -14.85 -0.08
C GLY A 16 0.18 -15.60 -1.31
N ILE A 17 -1.12 -15.45 -1.58
CA ILE A 17 -1.84 -16.25 -2.59
C ILE A 17 -1.48 -15.90 -4.04
N TYR A 18 -0.76 -14.80 -4.24
CA TYR A 18 -0.33 -14.31 -5.56
C TYR A 18 1.18 -14.30 -5.74
N LEU A 19 1.89 -15.09 -4.93
CA LEU A 19 3.29 -15.42 -5.13
C LEU A 19 3.60 -15.65 -6.63
N GLY A 20 4.66 -15.00 -7.13
CA GLY A 20 5.12 -15.14 -8.52
C GLY A 20 4.46 -14.19 -9.52
N THR A 21 3.48 -13.38 -9.11
CA THR A 21 2.82 -12.43 -10.02
C THR A 21 3.57 -11.11 -10.14
N LYS A 22 3.60 -10.53 -11.35
CA LYS A 22 4.19 -9.20 -11.58
C LYS A 22 3.34 -8.12 -10.93
N THR A 23 3.90 -7.44 -9.94
CA THR A 23 3.15 -6.57 -9.03
C THR A 23 3.80 -5.19 -8.96
N LEU A 24 2.99 -4.13 -9.04
CA LEU A 24 3.42 -2.80 -8.65
C LEU A 24 3.23 -2.65 -7.14
N PHE A 25 4.28 -2.36 -6.41
CA PHE A 25 4.24 -2.09 -4.98
C PHE A 25 4.20 -0.58 -4.74
N ILE A 26 3.28 -0.16 -3.88
CA ILE A 26 3.20 1.20 -3.34
C ILE A 26 3.43 1.05 -1.83
N ARG A 27 4.65 1.37 -1.39
CA ARG A 27 5.05 1.28 0.02
C ARG A 27 4.83 2.64 0.69
N PHE A 28 3.79 2.77 1.49
CA PHE A 28 3.55 3.98 2.26
C PHE A 28 4.58 4.12 3.40
N ALA A 29 4.79 5.34 3.86
CA ALA A 29 5.58 5.60 5.06
C ALA A 29 4.68 5.70 6.29
N GLY A 30 5.25 5.36 7.44
CA GLY A 30 4.56 5.40 8.72
C GLY A 30 3.85 4.08 9.05
N CYS A 31 4.03 3.64 10.29
CA CYS A 31 3.32 2.52 10.90
C CYS A 31 2.97 2.91 12.34
N PRO A 32 1.80 2.56 12.88
CA PRO A 32 1.52 2.76 14.31
C PRO A 32 2.24 1.73 15.19
N LEU A 33 2.68 0.61 14.61
CA LEU A 33 3.38 -0.46 15.33
C LEU A 33 4.90 -0.26 15.30
N ARG A 34 5.59 -0.92 16.23
CA ARG A 34 7.07 -0.96 16.34
C ARG A 34 7.54 -2.39 16.58
N CYS A 35 7.15 -3.29 15.68
CA CYS A 35 7.53 -4.70 15.75
C CYS A 35 9.05 -4.84 15.77
N TYR A 36 9.60 -5.58 16.74
CA TYR A 36 11.06 -5.76 16.89
C TYR A 36 11.70 -6.47 15.68
N TRP A 37 10.95 -7.34 15.01
CA TRP A 37 11.36 -8.13 13.84
C TRP A 37 10.86 -7.54 12.51
N CYS A 38 10.61 -6.23 12.45
CA CYS A 38 10.26 -5.59 11.19
C CYS A 38 11.45 -5.66 10.22
N ASP A 39 11.23 -6.25 9.05
CA ASP A 39 12.20 -6.35 7.96
C ASP A 39 12.29 -5.07 7.11
N THR A 40 11.33 -4.15 7.29
CA THR A 40 11.19 -2.88 6.57
C THR A 40 11.22 -1.68 7.53
N PRO A 41 12.23 -1.58 8.42
CA PRO A 41 12.27 -0.56 9.47
C PRO A 41 12.37 0.86 8.90
N TYR A 42 12.90 0.99 7.68
CA TYR A 42 13.08 2.24 6.95
C TYR A 42 11.77 2.86 6.42
N ALA A 43 10.62 2.17 6.55
CA ALA A 43 9.31 2.71 6.21
C ALA A 43 8.44 3.02 7.44
N LEU A 44 8.95 2.85 8.67
CA LEU A 44 8.14 2.94 9.90
C LEU A 44 7.80 4.37 10.32
N LEU A 45 8.61 5.36 9.97
CA LEU A 45 8.37 6.76 10.32
C LEU A 45 7.81 7.52 9.12
N ILE A 46 6.85 8.42 9.37
CA ILE A 46 6.23 9.21 8.30
C ILE A 46 7.27 10.07 7.54
N LYS A 47 8.30 10.54 8.25
CA LYS A 47 9.39 11.38 7.71
C LYS A 47 10.32 10.63 6.75
N ASP A 48 10.29 9.30 6.76
CA ASP A 48 11.11 8.47 5.87
C ASP A 48 10.43 8.29 4.49
N GLY A 49 9.19 8.79 4.34
CA GLY A 49 8.51 8.89 3.06
C GLY A 49 8.71 10.24 2.40
N LYS A 50 8.72 10.26 1.07
CA LYS A 50 8.55 11.51 0.32
C LYS A 50 7.10 11.95 0.41
N GLU A 51 6.89 13.22 0.73
CA GLU A 51 5.58 13.85 0.69
C GLU A 51 5.15 14.11 -0.75
N TYR A 52 3.90 13.75 -1.05
CA TYR A 52 3.23 14.04 -2.32
C TYR A 52 1.87 14.67 -2.03
N GLU A 53 1.47 15.62 -2.87
CA GLU A 53 0.04 15.87 -3.05
C GLU A 53 -0.59 14.67 -3.77
N LEU A 54 -1.83 14.32 -3.41
CA LEU A 54 -2.51 13.13 -3.94
C LEU A 54 -2.45 13.06 -5.48
N GLU A 55 -2.73 14.15 -6.18
CA GLU A 55 -2.69 14.21 -7.64
C GLU A 55 -1.30 13.93 -8.22
N GLU A 56 -0.24 14.35 -7.52
CA GLU A 56 1.13 14.03 -7.90
C GLU A 56 1.43 12.54 -7.68
N ALA A 57 0.99 11.99 -6.55
CA ALA A 57 1.14 10.57 -6.26
C ALA A 57 0.45 9.69 -7.32
N LEU A 58 -0.77 10.03 -7.74
CA LEU A 58 -1.49 9.28 -8.79
C LEU A 58 -0.71 9.28 -10.11
N LYS A 59 -0.13 10.42 -10.52
CA LYS A 59 0.71 10.52 -11.72
C LYS A 59 1.98 9.67 -11.61
N VAL A 60 2.63 9.66 -10.45
CA VAL A 60 3.83 8.85 -10.23
C VAL A 60 3.49 7.35 -10.24
N ILE A 61 2.38 6.95 -9.62
CA ILE A 61 1.88 5.57 -9.65
C ILE A 61 1.63 5.12 -11.09
N ASP A 62 0.94 5.94 -11.87
CA ASP A 62 0.65 5.68 -13.27
C ASP A 62 1.93 5.55 -14.12
N ALA A 63 2.90 6.44 -13.90
CA ALA A 63 4.18 6.41 -14.61
C ALA A 63 5.04 5.18 -14.28
N ASN A 64 4.86 4.60 -13.08
CA ASN A 64 5.55 3.38 -12.66
C ASN A 64 4.83 2.10 -13.07
N MET A 65 3.59 2.20 -13.56
CA MET A 65 2.83 1.06 -14.04
C MET A 65 3.52 0.44 -15.26
N ARG A 66 3.79 -0.86 -15.21
CA ARG A 66 4.42 -1.59 -16.31
C ARG A 66 3.39 -2.40 -17.09
N LYS A 67 3.69 -2.69 -18.35
CA LYS A 67 2.90 -3.61 -19.15
C LYS A 67 2.80 -4.97 -18.44
N ASN A 68 1.62 -5.57 -18.46
CA ASN A 68 1.30 -6.84 -17.80
C ASN A 68 1.51 -6.82 -16.27
N THR A 69 1.37 -5.66 -15.61
CA THR A 69 1.19 -5.64 -14.15
C THR A 69 -0.10 -6.38 -13.83
N TYR A 70 0.01 -7.43 -13.01
CA TYR A 70 -1.09 -8.29 -12.62
C TYR A 70 -1.96 -7.63 -11.54
N LYS A 71 -1.31 -7.04 -10.53
CA LYS A 71 -1.97 -6.36 -9.41
C LYS A 71 -1.14 -5.21 -8.89
N VAL A 72 -1.77 -4.36 -8.08
CA VAL A 72 -1.09 -3.33 -7.30
C VAL A 72 -1.19 -3.66 -5.82
N ASN A 73 -0.04 -3.73 -5.15
CA ASN A 73 0.07 -4.01 -3.72
C ASN A 73 0.25 -2.70 -2.94
N LEU A 74 -0.75 -2.36 -2.13
CA LEU A 74 -0.78 -1.25 -1.20
C LEU A 74 -0.23 -1.76 0.14
N THR A 75 0.99 -1.37 0.49
CA THR A 75 1.74 -1.94 1.62
C THR A 75 2.52 -0.88 2.40
N GLY A 76 3.15 -1.24 3.51
CA GLY A 76 4.13 -0.44 4.26
C GLY A 76 3.65 0.87 4.90
N GLY A 77 4.36 1.42 5.89
CA GLY A 77 4.67 0.62 7.07
C GLY A 77 3.36 -0.05 7.51
N ASP A 78 2.31 0.74 7.76
CA ASP A 78 0.93 0.27 7.63
C ASP A 78 0.07 1.26 6.81
N PRO A 79 -0.52 0.85 5.67
CA PRO A 79 -1.33 1.73 4.81
C PRO A 79 -2.52 2.38 5.54
N LEU A 80 -3.07 1.73 6.58
CA LEU A 80 -4.21 2.29 7.32
C LEU A 80 -3.85 3.58 8.05
N LEU A 81 -2.57 3.83 8.33
CA LEU A 81 -2.15 5.11 8.90
C LEU A 81 -2.57 6.29 8.02
N GLN A 82 -2.59 6.10 6.70
CA GLN A 82 -2.92 7.09 5.68
C GLN A 82 -4.20 6.74 4.90
N HIS A 83 -5.13 5.98 5.51
CA HIS A 83 -6.33 5.40 4.87
C HIS A 83 -7.11 6.31 3.90
N LYS A 84 -7.26 7.62 4.18
CA LYS A 84 -7.96 8.53 3.25
C LYS A 84 -7.26 8.67 1.90
N ALA A 85 -5.94 8.79 1.90
CA ALA A 85 -5.16 8.84 0.66
C ALA A 85 -5.11 7.47 -0.01
N VAL A 86 -4.97 6.39 0.78
CA VAL A 86 -4.99 5.01 0.27
C VAL A 86 -6.32 4.68 -0.41
N TYR A 87 -7.44 5.17 0.13
CA TYR A 87 -8.77 5.02 -0.47
C TYR A 87 -8.86 5.65 -1.86
N GLU A 88 -8.41 6.91 -2.00
CA GLU A 88 -8.43 7.58 -3.31
C GLU A 88 -7.47 6.92 -4.31
N ILE A 89 -6.31 6.44 -3.85
CA ILE A 89 -5.39 5.65 -4.67
C ILE A 89 -6.04 4.33 -5.12
N ALA A 90 -6.64 3.59 -4.19
CA ALA A 90 -7.32 2.33 -4.49
C ALA A 90 -8.47 2.55 -5.49
N LYS A 91 -9.27 3.59 -5.30
CA LYS A 91 -10.32 4.00 -6.23
C LYS A 91 -9.77 4.27 -7.64
N HIS A 92 -8.73 5.08 -7.75
CA HIS A 92 -8.07 5.38 -9.04
C HIS A 92 -7.57 4.11 -9.74
N LEU A 93 -7.02 3.15 -8.98
CA LEU A 93 -6.58 1.87 -9.51
C LEU A 93 -7.75 0.99 -9.99
N LYS A 94 -8.85 0.97 -9.24
CA LYS A 94 -10.09 0.28 -9.61
C LYS A 94 -10.73 0.86 -10.87
N ASP A 95 -10.76 2.18 -11.01
CA ASP A 95 -11.25 2.88 -12.20
C ASP A 95 -10.45 2.50 -13.47
N LYS A 96 -9.22 2.02 -13.30
CA LYS A 96 -8.35 1.49 -14.37
C LYS A 96 -8.45 -0.02 -14.57
N GLY A 97 -9.33 -0.71 -13.85
CA GLY A 97 -9.49 -2.15 -13.92
C GLY A 97 -8.32 -2.95 -13.33
N LEU A 98 -7.49 -2.34 -12.47
CA LEU A 98 -6.40 -3.03 -11.81
C LEU A 98 -6.87 -3.73 -10.53
N LEU A 99 -6.32 -4.91 -10.27
CA LEU A 99 -6.57 -5.66 -9.04
C LEU A 99 -5.84 -4.97 -7.88
N THR A 100 -6.58 -4.57 -6.84
CA THR A 100 -6.03 -3.93 -5.64
C THR A 100 -5.81 -4.94 -4.52
N TYR A 101 -4.59 -4.97 -3.99
CA TYR A 101 -4.16 -5.89 -2.95
C TYR A 101 -3.67 -5.08 -1.75
N LEU A 102 -4.27 -5.25 -0.58
CA LEU A 102 -3.89 -4.54 0.64
C LEU A 102 -3.10 -5.45 1.58
N GLU A 103 -1.92 -4.99 2.01
CA GLU A 103 -1.15 -5.59 3.10
C GLU A 103 -1.19 -4.67 4.31
N SER A 104 -1.73 -5.18 5.43
CA SER A 104 -1.87 -4.40 6.66
C SER A 104 -1.87 -5.28 7.89
N SER A 105 -1.51 -4.70 9.04
CA SER A 105 -1.76 -5.31 10.34
C SER A 105 -3.24 -5.23 10.77
N CYS A 106 -4.05 -4.45 10.05
CA CYS A 106 -5.45 -4.16 10.38
C CYS A 106 -5.64 -3.67 11.82
N TYR A 107 -4.70 -2.86 12.33
CA TYR A 107 -4.70 -2.37 13.71
C TYR A 107 -5.93 -1.52 14.08
N ASP A 108 -6.66 -0.99 13.08
CA ASP A 108 -7.83 -0.12 13.23
C ASP A 108 -8.94 -0.58 12.28
N SER A 109 -10.03 -1.08 12.84
CA SER A 109 -11.14 -1.69 12.10
C SER A 109 -11.99 -0.66 11.34
N GLU A 110 -12.10 0.58 11.83
CA GLU A 110 -12.85 1.63 11.16
C GLU A 110 -12.11 2.08 9.90
N ARG A 111 -10.80 2.31 10.02
CA ARG A 111 -9.93 2.65 8.88
C ARG A 111 -9.86 1.52 7.86
N PHE A 112 -9.80 0.28 8.32
CA PHE A 112 -9.85 -0.88 7.43
C PHE A 112 -11.17 -0.93 6.66
N SER A 113 -12.30 -0.80 7.37
CA SER A 113 -13.65 -0.79 6.77
C SER A 113 -13.81 0.32 5.73
N TYR A 114 -13.19 1.48 5.96
CA TYR A 114 -13.17 2.60 5.02
C TYR A 114 -12.55 2.23 3.66
N LEU A 115 -11.54 1.35 3.61
CA LEU A 115 -10.86 0.96 2.38
C LEU A 115 -11.61 -0.11 1.57
N LEU A 116 -12.42 -0.94 2.23
CA LEU A 116 -13.04 -2.13 1.63
C LEU A 116 -13.75 -1.92 0.27
N PRO A 117 -14.42 -0.78 -0.01
CA PRO A 117 -15.08 -0.59 -1.30
C PRO A 117 -14.15 -0.70 -2.53
N TYR A 118 -12.84 -0.49 -2.36
CA TYR A 118 -11.88 -0.49 -3.46
C TYR A 118 -10.71 -1.46 -3.25
N ILE A 119 -10.81 -2.39 -2.30
CA ILE A 119 -9.81 -3.44 -2.08
C ILE A 119 -10.37 -4.77 -2.55
N ASP A 120 -9.72 -5.39 -3.53
CA ASP A 120 -10.13 -6.71 -4.02
C ASP A 120 -9.71 -7.82 -3.05
N ILE A 121 -8.47 -7.77 -2.58
CA ILE A 121 -7.90 -8.76 -1.65
C ILE A 121 -7.12 -8.08 -0.55
N CYS A 122 -7.25 -8.60 0.67
CA CYS A 122 -6.44 -8.17 1.80
C CYS A 122 -5.67 -9.34 2.40
N LYS A 123 -4.36 -9.17 2.55
CA LYS A 123 -3.49 -10.01 3.35
C LYS A 123 -3.30 -9.34 4.70
N ILE A 124 -3.97 -9.88 5.72
CA ILE A 124 -3.90 -9.37 7.09
C ILE A 124 -2.84 -10.15 7.84
N GLU A 125 -1.87 -9.42 8.41
CA GLU A 125 -0.82 -10.00 9.23
C GLU A 125 -0.91 -9.52 10.66
N PHE A 126 -1.61 -10.29 11.51
CA PHE A 126 -1.72 -9.97 12.92
C PHE A 126 -0.33 -10.02 13.58
N LYS A 127 0.03 -8.92 14.24
CA LYS A 127 1.27 -8.80 14.98
C LYS A 127 0.96 -9.01 16.46
N LEU A 128 1.31 -10.19 16.96
CA LEU A 128 1.27 -10.52 18.39
C LEU A 128 2.62 -10.12 18.98
N LYS A 129 2.60 -9.59 20.22
CA LYS A 129 3.75 -8.98 20.92
C LYS A 129 5.08 -9.65 20.67
#